data_AF-A0A165GBL5-F1
#
_entry.id   AF-A0A165GBL5-F1
#
_cell.length_a   1.000
_cell.length_b   1.000
_cell.length_c   1.000
_cell.angle_alpha   90.00
_cell.angle_beta   90.00
_cell.angle_gamma   90.00
#
_symmetry.space_group_name_H-M   'P 1'
#
loop_
_entity.id
_entity.type
_entity.pdbx_description
1 polymer ?
#
loop_
_entity_poly.entity_id
_entity_poly.type
_entity_poly.pdbx_seq_one_letter_code
_entity_poly.pdbx_strand_id
1 'polypeptide(L)'
;LVTSSLFMPSVLALLSPQSQSALMRCYVAITLGYWVSRGRPPFPIAEFYEHVTAEPSPPVAAPKPNPQTLDKENIVQNPWFNVLQSTVAHPDEHLLKLQRSLAHYGMLYGDRTKGHWTGTEVEGAELLDGSVFVRVAGASLERHGPVREGAERGGWDRNGFFDL
;
A
#
# COMPACT_ATOMS: atom_id res chain seq x y z
N LEU A 1 -6.98 10.32 3.02
CA LEU A 1 -8.16 9.42 3.01
C LEU A 1 -7.80 8.00 3.42
N VAL A 2 -6.71 7.42 2.90
CA VAL A 2 -6.28 6.04 3.22
C VAL A 2 -6.20 5.74 4.73
N THR A 3 -5.78 6.67 5.58
CA THR A 3 -5.77 6.45 7.04
C THR A 3 -7.13 6.56 7.69
N SER A 4 -8.00 7.46 7.22
CA SER A 4 -9.35 7.61 7.76
C SER A 4 -10.23 6.39 7.48
N SER A 5 -9.97 5.63 6.40
CA SER A 5 -10.78 4.45 6.08
C SER A 5 -10.69 3.34 7.13
N LEU A 6 -9.62 3.31 7.94
CA LEU A 6 -9.47 2.37 9.05
C LEU A 6 -10.57 2.51 10.11
N PHE A 7 -11.10 3.72 10.28
CA PHE A 7 -12.12 4.01 11.28
C PHE A 7 -13.54 3.80 10.75
N MET A 8 -13.71 3.57 9.44
CA MET A 8 -15.03 3.46 8.83
C MET A 8 -15.87 2.34 9.46
N PRO A 9 -15.37 1.11 9.69
CA PRO A 9 -16.18 0.07 10.33
C PRO A 9 -16.69 0.48 11.72
N SER A 10 -15.82 1.06 12.55
CA SER A 10 -16.17 1.48 13.91
C SER A 10 -17.15 2.65 13.92
N VAL A 11 -16.99 3.62 13.01
CA VAL A 11 -17.93 4.75 12.89
C VAL A 11 -19.28 4.28 12.37
N LEU A 12 -19.30 3.46 11.30
CA LEU A 12 -20.54 2.97 10.71
C LEU A 12 -21.38 2.16 11.70
N ALA A 13 -20.74 1.37 12.58
CA ALA A 13 -21.42 0.59 13.60
C ALA A 13 -22.25 1.43 14.60
N LEU A 14 -21.95 2.73 14.74
CA LEU A 14 -22.65 3.65 15.64
C LEU A 14 -23.71 4.51 14.94
N LEU A 15 -23.77 4.46 13.61
CA LEU A 15 -24.64 5.32 12.80
C LEU A 15 -25.93 4.61 12.41
N SER A 16 -27.01 5.38 12.27
CA SER A 16 -28.24 4.90 11.63
C SER A 16 -27.97 4.54 10.16
N PRO A 17 -28.76 3.64 9.54
CA PRO A 17 -28.57 3.24 8.14
C PRO A 17 -28.52 4.42 7.15
N GLN A 18 -29.34 5.45 7.40
CA GLN A 18 -29.34 6.67 6.57
C GLN A 18 -28.03 7.45 6.68
N SER A 19 -27.50 7.62 7.90
CA SER A 19 -26.22 8.28 8.15
C SER A 19 -25.03 7.47 7.62
N GLN A 20 -25.09 6.13 7.70
CA GLN A 20 -24.10 5.26 7.08
C GLN A 20 -24.05 5.49 5.56
N SER A 21 -25.20 5.51 4.88
CA SER A 21 -25.26 5.75 3.43
C SER A 21 -24.72 7.14 3.08
N ALA A 22 -25.11 8.18 3.83
CA ALA A 22 -24.63 9.53 3.62
C ALA A 22 -23.10 9.61 3.79
N LEU A 23 -22.55 9.03 4.86
CA LEU A 23 -21.12 9.02 5.11
C LEU A 23 -20.35 8.29 4.00
N MET A 24 -20.80 7.10 3.59
CA MET A 24 -20.14 6.34 2.53
C MET A 24 -20.16 7.08 1.18
N ARG A 25 -21.30 7.68 0.81
CA ARG A 25 -21.41 8.51 -0.41
C ARG A 25 -20.46 9.70 -0.36
N CYS A 26 -20.41 10.41 0.77
CA CYS A 26 -19.48 11.52 0.96
C CYS A 26 -18.01 11.05 0.90
N TYR A 27 -17.69 9.92 1.52
CA TYR A 27 -16.33 9.37 1.51
C TYR A 27 -15.85 9.04 0.09
N VAL A 28 -16.69 8.37 -0.71
CA VAL A 28 -16.42 8.09 -2.13
C VAL A 28 -16.32 9.39 -2.93
N ALA A 29 -17.27 10.32 -2.76
CA ALA A 29 -17.26 11.60 -3.46
C ALA A 29 -15.98 12.42 -3.19
N ILE A 30 -15.52 12.47 -1.93
CA ILE A 30 -14.27 13.14 -1.57
C ILE A 30 -13.06 12.40 -2.14
N THR A 31 -13.05 11.06 -2.13
CA THR A 31 -11.98 10.26 -2.75
C THR A 31 -11.86 10.55 -4.24
N LEU A 32 -12.98 10.53 -4.96
CA LEU A 32 -13.03 10.89 -6.37
C LEU A 32 -12.70 12.37 -6.60
N GLY A 33 -13.11 13.27 -5.70
CA GLY A 33 -12.76 14.68 -5.74
C GLY A 33 -11.25 14.91 -5.71
N TYR A 34 -10.51 14.18 -4.88
CA TYR A 34 -9.04 14.20 -4.88
C TYR A 34 -8.45 13.63 -6.17
N TRP A 35 -9.00 12.55 -6.73
CA TRP A 35 -8.53 12.02 -8.01
C TRP A 35 -8.78 12.99 -9.17
N VAL A 36 -9.96 13.63 -9.22
CA VAL A 36 -10.29 14.65 -10.23
C VAL A 36 -9.42 15.89 -10.09
N SER A 37 -9.18 16.40 -8.86
CA SER A 37 -8.33 17.58 -8.65
C SER A 37 -6.87 17.35 -9.02
N ARG A 38 -6.45 16.09 -9.15
CA ARG A 38 -5.14 15.66 -9.62
C ARG A 38 -5.05 15.48 -11.13
N GLY A 39 -6.10 15.84 -11.88
CA GLY A 39 -6.12 15.76 -13.34
C GLY A 39 -6.65 14.45 -13.90
N ARG A 40 -7.31 13.62 -13.07
CA ARG A 40 -7.81 12.28 -13.47
C ARG A 40 -6.69 11.40 -14.04
N PRO A 41 -5.59 11.20 -13.30
CA PRO A 41 -4.50 10.36 -13.78
C PRO A 41 -5.00 8.95 -14.13
N PRO A 42 -4.40 8.31 -15.14
CA PRO A 42 -4.76 6.94 -15.52
C PRO A 42 -4.39 5.96 -14.40
N PHE A 43 -4.85 4.71 -14.54
CA PHE A 43 -4.47 3.60 -13.69
C PHE A 43 -3.59 2.63 -14.48
N PRO A 44 -2.27 2.84 -14.58
CA PRO A 44 -1.37 1.97 -15.33
C PRO A 44 -1.10 0.68 -14.56
N ILE A 45 -2.12 -0.15 -14.34
CA ILE A 45 -2.05 -1.33 -13.46
C ILE A 45 -1.05 -2.36 -13.98
N ALA A 46 -1.05 -2.63 -15.28
CA ALA A 46 -0.11 -3.56 -15.91
C ALA A 46 1.34 -3.14 -15.68
N GLU A 47 1.67 -1.90 -16.03
CA GLU A 47 3.00 -1.32 -15.87
C GLU A 47 3.42 -1.24 -14.39
N PHE A 48 2.51 -0.89 -13.49
CA PHE A 48 2.77 -0.93 -12.05
C PHE A 48 3.14 -2.33 -11.57
N TYR A 49 2.43 -3.38 -12.02
CA TYR A 49 2.72 -4.76 -11.64
C TYR A 49 4.02 -5.29 -12.23
N GLU A 50 4.44 -4.77 -13.39
CA GLU A 50 5.72 -5.08 -14.03
C GLU A 50 6.90 -4.45 -13.28
N HIS A 51 6.78 -3.19 -12.84
CA HIS A 51 7.89 -2.43 -12.26
C HIS A 51 7.96 -2.49 -10.73
N VAL A 52 6.84 -2.76 -10.04
CA VAL A 52 6.79 -2.69 -8.57
C VAL A 52 6.67 -4.09 -7.98
N THR A 53 7.73 -4.58 -7.34
CA THR A 53 7.79 -5.93 -6.75
C THR A 53 6.83 -6.14 -5.56
N ALA A 54 6.29 -7.35 -5.43
CA ALA A 54 5.55 -7.80 -4.24
C ALA A 54 6.48 -8.15 -3.06
N GLU A 55 7.79 -8.19 -3.28
CA GLU A 55 8.81 -8.56 -2.31
C GLU A 55 9.77 -7.39 -2.02
N PRO A 56 9.27 -6.25 -1.49
CA PRO A 56 10.13 -5.13 -1.16
C PRO A 56 11.19 -5.55 -0.15
N SER A 57 12.44 -5.32 -0.52
CA SER A 57 13.61 -5.65 0.28
C SER A 57 14.39 -4.38 0.60
N PRO A 58 14.90 -4.23 1.83
CA PRO A 58 15.73 -3.09 2.19
C PRO A 58 17.04 -3.13 1.37
N PRO A 59 17.64 -1.98 1.04
CA PRO A 59 18.93 -1.92 0.34
C PRO A 59 20.13 -2.39 1.19
N VAL A 60 19.90 -3.01 2.35
CA VAL A 60 20.94 -3.49 3.26
C VAL A 60 21.34 -4.91 2.87
N ALA A 61 22.62 -5.22 3.02
CA ALA A 61 23.13 -6.58 2.81
C ALA A 61 22.30 -7.60 3.64
N ALA A 62 21.75 -8.60 2.96
CA ALA A 62 21.02 -9.66 3.61
C ALA A 62 21.91 -10.37 4.64
N PRO A 63 21.36 -10.73 5.83
CA PRO A 63 22.13 -11.47 6.81
C PRO A 63 22.56 -12.83 6.24
N LYS A 64 23.75 -13.30 6.65
CA LYS A 64 24.23 -14.63 6.26
C LYS A 64 23.45 -15.70 7.05
N PRO A 65 22.68 -16.60 6.41
CA PRO A 65 21.90 -17.60 7.10
C PRO A 65 22.81 -18.63 7.79
N ASN A 66 22.33 -19.16 8.93
CA ASN A 66 22.98 -20.28 9.59
C ASN A 66 22.76 -21.57 8.76
N PRO A 67 23.67 -22.55 8.78
CA PRO A 67 23.45 -23.83 8.11
C PRO A 67 22.17 -24.57 8.52
N GLN A 68 21.62 -24.31 9.71
CA GLN A 68 20.38 -24.89 10.24
C GLN A 68 19.12 -24.09 9.85
N THR A 69 19.24 -22.96 9.17
CA THR A 69 18.09 -22.20 8.67
C THR A 69 17.31 -23.06 7.66
N LEU A 70 15.98 -23.09 7.80
CA LEU A 70 15.08 -23.91 6.98
C LEU A 70 15.12 -23.55 5.50
N ASP A 71 15.11 -22.25 5.19
CA ASP A 71 15.20 -21.72 3.84
C ASP A 71 16.35 -20.70 3.78
N LYS A 72 17.43 -21.09 3.13
CA LYS A 72 18.65 -20.26 3.00
C LYS A 72 18.59 -19.32 1.80
N GLU A 73 17.68 -19.61 0.87
CA GLU A 73 17.52 -18.88 -0.39
C GLU A 73 16.49 -17.76 -0.19
N ASN A 74 15.48 -17.98 0.64
CA ASN A 74 14.49 -16.99 1.03
C ASN A 74 14.73 -16.40 2.44
N ILE A 75 15.66 -15.45 2.53
CA ILE A 75 15.95 -14.75 3.78
C ILE A 75 14.81 -13.81 4.19
N VAL A 76 14.02 -13.31 3.24
CA VAL A 76 12.89 -12.40 3.45
C VAL A 76 11.58 -13.17 3.34
N GLN A 77 11.23 -13.90 4.39
CA GLN A 77 10.02 -14.73 4.36
C GLN A 77 8.72 -13.91 4.39
N ASN A 78 8.74 -12.70 4.95
CA ASN A 78 7.57 -11.83 5.02
C ASN A 78 7.94 -10.41 4.58
N PRO A 79 7.50 -9.96 3.39
CA PRO A 79 7.83 -8.64 2.88
C PRO A 79 7.30 -7.50 3.77
N TRP A 80 6.22 -7.71 4.52
CA TRP A 80 5.70 -6.70 5.44
C TRP A 80 6.66 -6.38 6.58
N PHE A 81 7.46 -7.35 7.05
CA PHE A 81 8.40 -7.09 8.15
C PHE A 81 9.45 -6.07 7.76
N ASN A 82 9.99 -6.16 6.55
CA ASN A 82 10.96 -5.20 6.03
C ASN A 82 10.36 -3.79 5.95
N VAL A 83 9.18 -3.67 5.33
CA VAL A 83 8.53 -2.37 5.15
C VAL A 83 8.19 -1.73 6.49
N LEU A 84 7.58 -2.49 7.40
CA LEU A 84 7.15 -1.98 8.70
C LEU A 84 8.34 -1.62 9.58
N GLN A 85 9.40 -2.44 9.60
CA GLN A 85 10.59 -2.16 10.41
C GLN A 85 11.29 -0.87 9.97
N SER A 86 11.43 -0.67 8.66
CA SER A 86 11.98 0.57 8.08
C SER A 86 11.11 1.78 8.43
N THR A 87 9.80 1.61 8.35
CA THR A 87 8.82 2.68 8.56
C THR A 87 8.74 3.18 10.00
N VAL A 88 8.84 2.28 10.99
CA VAL A 88 8.73 2.66 12.41
C VAL A 88 9.82 3.66 12.83
N ALA A 89 10.99 3.60 12.21
CA ALA A 89 12.09 4.54 12.45
C ALA A 89 12.04 5.78 11.55
N HIS A 90 11.08 5.87 10.62
CA HIS A 90 11.01 6.98 9.67
C HIS A 90 10.41 8.25 10.30
N PRO A 91 11.00 9.44 10.11
CA PRO A 91 10.56 10.68 10.75
C PRO A 91 9.32 11.32 10.11
N ASP A 92 8.92 10.92 8.91
CA ASP A 92 7.67 11.37 8.28
C ASP A 92 6.48 10.52 8.77
N GLU A 93 5.59 11.16 9.52
CA GLU A 93 4.41 10.52 10.10
C GLU A 93 3.36 10.12 9.05
N HIS A 94 3.37 10.70 7.85
CA HIS A 94 2.46 10.34 6.77
C HIS A 94 2.79 8.93 6.25
N LEU A 95 4.08 8.59 6.17
CA LEU A 95 4.52 7.25 5.78
C LEU A 95 4.01 6.21 6.78
N LEU A 96 4.25 6.39 8.08
CA LEU A 96 3.70 5.53 9.14
C LEU A 96 2.19 5.30 9.00
N LYS A 97 1.44 6.38 8.81
CA LYS A 97 -0.02 6.34 8.68
C LYS A 97 -0.45 5.57 7.43
N LEU A 98 0.27 5.73 6.32
CA LEU A 98 0.03 4.98 5.08
C LEU A 98 0.32 3.49 5.28
N GLN A 99 1.50 3.14 5.79
CA GLN A 99 1.92 1.74 5.91
C GLN A 99 1.04 0.96 6.87
N ARG A 100 0.61 1.57 7.98
CA ARG A 100 -0.36 0.94 8.89
C ARG A 100 -1.68 0.62 8.19
N SER A 101 -2.17 1.53 7.35
CA SER A 101 -3.39 1.29 6.58
C SER A 101 -3.21 0.19 5.55
N LEU A 102 -2.12 0.21 4.79
CA LEU A 102 -1.84 -0.79 3.78
C LEU A 102 -1.66 -2.18 4.39
N ALA A 103 -0.96 -2.28 5.53
CA ALA A 103 -0.80 -3.55 6.26
C ALA A 103 -2.16 -4.10 6.73
N HIS A 104 -3.03 -3.24 7.28
CA HIS A 104 -4.37 -3.64 7.69
C HIS A 104 -5.20 -4.18 6.52
N TYR A 105 -5.21 -3.49 5.37
CA TYR A 105 -5.94 -3.98 4.21
C TYR A 105 -5.27 -5.18 3.53
N GLY A 106 -3.95 -5.30 3.61
CA GLY A 106 -3.21 -6.51 3.25
C GLY A 106 -3.63 -7.71 4.10
N MET A 107 -3.96 -7.53 5.38
CA MET A 107 -4.52 -8.63 6.19
C MET A 107 -5.94 -9.03 5.77
N LEU A 108 -6.77 -8.08 5.31
CA LEU A 108 -8.17 -8.35 4.96
C LEU A 108 -8.35 -8.85 3.51
N TYR A 109 -7.47 -8.43 2.62
CA TYR A 109 -7.61 -8.58 1.18
C TYR A 109 -6.32 -9.08 0.49
N GLY A 110 -5.28 -9.42 1.26
CA GLY A 110 -4.00 -9.91 0.71
C GLY A 110 -4.08 -11.31 0.09
N ASP A 111 -5.14 -12.07 0.40
CA ASP A 111 -5.40 -13.40 -0.15
C ASP A 111 -6.20 -13.38 -1.46
N ARG A 112 -6.60 -12.19 -1.95
CA ARG A 112 -7.35 -12.08 -3.20
C ARG A 112 -6.49 -12.51 -4.37
N THR A 113 -6.97 -13.50 -5.11
CA THR A 113 -6.29 -13.99 -6.31
C THR A 113 -6.47 -12.99 -7.46
N LYS A 114 -5.55 -13.04 -8.42
CA LYS A 114 -5.68 -12.35 -9.70
C LYS A 114 -7.06 -12.61 -10.32
N GLY A 115 -7.68 -11.57 -10.87
CA GLY A 115 -9.02 -11.62 -11.47
C GLY A 115 -10.16 -11.40 -10.49
N HIS A 116 -9.92 -11.22 -9.18
CA HIS A 116 -10.96 -10.93 -8.20
C HIS A 116 -11.79 -9.67 -8.53
N TRP A 117 -11.16 -8.68 -9.17
CA TRP A 117 -11.79 -7.42 -9.58
C TRP A 117 -12.17 -7.35 -11.06
N THR A 118 -12.32 -8.51 -11.72
CA THR A 118 -12.82 -8.58 -13.10
C THR A 118 -14.25 -8.03 -13.19
N GLY A 119 -14.55 -7.32 -14.27
CA GLY A 119 -15.90 -6.78 -14.54
C GLY A 119 -16.14 -5.38 -13.95
N THR A 120 -15.09 -4.72 -13.48
CA THR A 120 -15.12 -3.29 -13.15
C THR A 120 -14.80 -2.45 -14.39
N GLU A 121 -15.10 -1.16 -14.32
CA GLU A 121 -14.81 -0.18 -15.37
C GLU A 121 -13.33 0.25 -15.41
N VAL A 122 -12.51 -0.29 -14.51
CA VAL A 122 -11.08 0.02 -14.41
C VAL A 122 -10.29 -0.92 -15.32
N GLU A 123 -9.67 -0.37 -16.35
CA GLU A 123 -8.79 -1.10 -17.25
C GLU A 123 -7.63 -1.76 -16.48
N GLY A 124 -7.38 -3.04 -16.73
CA GLY A 124 -6.35 -3.81 -16.05
C GLY A 124 -6.73 -4.31 -14.65
N ALA A 125 -7.96 -4.08 -14.18
CA ALA A 125 -8.41 -4.56 -12.86
C ALA A 125 -8.34 -6.09 -12.72
N GLU A 126 -8.43 -6.83 -13.81
CA GLU A 126 -8.23 -8.29 -13.84
C GLU A 126 -6.80 -8.70 -13.46
N LEU A 127 -5.83 -7.79 -13.54
CA LEU A 127 -4.44 -8.01 -13.12
C LEU A 127 -4.25 -7.83 -11.62
N LEU A 128 -5.14 -7.11 -10.94
CA LEU A 128 -5.06 -6.87 -9.51
C LEU A 128 -5.22 -8.18 -8.73
N ASP A 129 -4.38 -8.31 -7.72
CA ASP A 129 -4.40 -9.34 -6.68
C ASP A 129 -4.17 -8.68 -5.31
N GLY A 130 -4.23 -9.47 -4.24
CA GLY A 130 -3.99 -8.99 -2.88
C GLY A 130 -2.56 -8.45 -2.64
N SER A 131 -1.60 -8.72 -3.53
CA SER A 131 -0.24 -8.19 -3.40
C SER A 131 -0.16 -6.68 -3.63
N VAL A 132 -1.19 -6.05 -4.22
CA VAL A 132 -1.24 -4.59 -4.44
C VAL A 132 -0.91 -3.79 -3.18
N PHE A 133 -1.35 -4.26 -2.00
CA PHE A 133 -1.09 -3.56 -0.74
C PHE A 133 0.39 -3.52 -0.37
N VAL A 134 1.10 -4.64 -0.50
CA VAL A 134 2.53 -4.71 -0.17
C VAL A 134 3.41 -4.07 -1.25
N ARG A 135 3.00 -4.13 -2.52
CA ARG A 135 3.63 -3.41 -3.63
C ARG A 135 3.60 -1.90 -3.40
N VAL A 136 2.42 -1.34 -3.12
CA VAL A 136 2.27 0.09 -2.82
C VAL A 136 3.02 0.48 -1.54
N ALA A 137 3.04 -0.41 -0.55
CA ALA A 137 3.79 -0.22 0.69
C ALA A 137 5.30 -0.08 0.43
N GLY A 138 5.86 -0.98 -0.38
CA GLY A 138 7.25 -0.94 -0.84
C GLY A 138 7.58 0.33 -1.64
N ALA A 139 6.81 0.62 -2.70
CA ALA A 139 7.04 1.78 -3.57
C ALA A 139 6.96 3.11 -2.81
N SER A 140 6.04 3.21 -1.84
CA SER A 140 5.94 4.40 -0.99
C SER A 140 7.09 4.52 0.00
N LEU A 141 7.58 3.42 0.58
CA LEU A 141 8.79 3.45 1.41
C LEU A 141 10.02 3.88 0.60
N GLU A 142 10.21 3.31 -0.60
CA GLU A 142 11.32 3.64 -1.49
C GLU A 142 11.33 5.14 -1.84
N ARG A 143 10.18 5.69 -2.26
CA ARG A 143 10.03 7.12 -2.57
C ARG A 143 10.33 8.04 -1.38
N HIS A 144 10.01 7.61 -0.17
CA HIS A 144 10.29 8.39 1.05
C HIS A 144 11.72 8.21 1.56
N GLY A 145 12.47 7.27 1.01
CA GLY A 145 13.79 6.91 1.49
C GLY A 145 13.70 5.96 2.70
N PRO A 146 14.26 4.74 2.61
CA PRO A 146 14.44 3.87 3.76
C PRO A 146 15.54 4.42 4.69
N VAL A 147 15.19 5.43 5.49
CA VAL A 147 16.17 6.17 6.33
C VAL A 147 16.83 5.31 7.39
N ARG A 148 16.15 4.27 7.88
CA ARG A 148 16.72 3.31 8.83
C ARG A 148 17.90 2.56 8.19
N GLU A 149 17.79 2.32 6.89
CA GLU A 149 18.78 1.67 6.04
C GLU A 149 19.85 2.65 5.52
N GLY A 150 19.78 3.94 5.90
CA GLY A 150 20.79 4.95 5.55
C GLY A 150 20.51 5.71 4.25
N ALA A 151 19.32 5.57 3.65
CA ALA A 151 18.94 6.41 2.52
C ALA A 151 18.64 7.85 2.96
N GLU A 152 18.79 8.79 2.02
CA GLU A 152 18.36 10.18 2.21
C GLU A 152 16.86 10.25 2.46
N ARG A 153 16.46 11.17 3.35
CA ARG A 153 15.05 11.37 3.69
C ARG A 153 14.34 12.05 2.52
N GLY A 154 13.43 11.33 1.89
CA GLY A 154 12.40 11.89 1.00
C GLY A 154 11.26 12.57 1.77
N GLY A 155 10.39 13.25 1.03
CA GLY A 155 9.21 13.91 1.59
C GLY A 155 7.94 13.53 0.84
N TRP A 156 6.81 13.84 1.45
CA TRP A 156 5.50 13.68 0.81
C TRP A 156 5.30 14.70 -0.32
N ASP A 157 5.81 14.37 -1.51
CA ASP A 157 5.82 15.24 -2.72
C ASP A 157 4.44 15.37 -3.39
N ARG A 158 3.45 14.63 -2.89
CA ARG A 158 2.08 14.55 -3.41
C ARG A 158 2.01 14.06 -4.84
N ASN A 159 3.06 13.54 -5.44
CA ASN A 159 3.01 12.96 -6.77
C ASN A 159 2.49 11.51 -6.70
N GLY A 160 1.90 11.02 -7.79
CA GLY A 160 1.41 9.63 -7.85
C GLY A 160 2.46 8.69 -8.42
N PHE A 161 2.11 7.41 -8.53
CA PHE A 161 2.89 6.37 -9.22
C PHE A 161 2.29 6.10 -10.61
N PHE A 162 1.88 7.16 -11.32
CA PHE A 162 1.22 7.04 -12.63
C PHE A 162 2.11 7.56 -13.79
N ASP A 163 3.33 7.98 -13.48
CA ASP A 163 4.37 8.41 -14.43
C ASP A 163 5.57 7.41 -14.35
N LEU A 164 5.28 6.11 -14.28
CA LEU A 164 6.28 5.05 -14.07
C LEU A 164 7.19 4.83 -15.29
#